data_AF-A0A9E2KGJ0-F1
#
_entry.id   AF-A0A9E2KGJ0-F1
#
_cell.length_a   1.000
_cell.length_b   1.000
_cell.length_c   1.000
_cell.angle_alpha   90.00
_cell.angle_beta   90.00
_cell.angle_gamma   90.00
#
_symmetry.space_group_name_H-M   'P 1'
#
loop_
_entity.id
_entity.type
_entity.pdbx_description
1 polymer ?
#
loop_
_entity_poly.entity_id
_entity_poly.type
_entity_poly.pdbx_seq_one_letter_code
_entity_poly.pdbx_strand_id
1 'polypeptide(L)'
;AERHITIIPEIEMPAHSEEVLAAYPEMSCSGEPYKNAEFCIGNEKTFEFLENVLTEVMELFPSEYIHIGGDEANKNPWKACPKCQQRMKDEGLKDVDELQSYAIHRMEVFLNKHGRKLLGWDEIMQGGLAPNATVMSWRGEEGGLKAVRSGHRAVMTPAEFFYLDYYQDAPISQPEAIGGYVPLEKVYSYDPVKADFTPEEKALVYGVQANQWAEYISTDEQYEYMMYPRLLAVAEVGWSEPERKDFADFRNRALVAVDWMTANGYHPFPLKDEVGHRPESREPIEHLALGKPVTYNAPFNETYKAAGDKSLTDGLRGDWTYSDGRWQGFISRNRLDVTIDLGEETQIGSIGADFMQAAGPEVFLPAEVIISVSNDGQKFKRLKREKHKVSREPGFAFANHTWKGKTKARYVRVQARSGKELGGWIFTDEIVVLPPAAGK
;
A
#
# COMPACT_ATOMS: atom_id res chain seq x y z
N ALA A 1 17.35 -11.70 -24.94
CA ALA A 1 18.20 -12.89 -25.17
C ALA A 1 19.70 -12.62 -24.91
N GLU A 2 20.35 -11.68 -25.61
CA GLU A 2 21.80 -11.41 -25.47
C GLU A 2 22.29 -11.16 -24.02
N ARG A 3 21.42 -10.62 -23.17
CA ARG A 3 21.71 -10.31 -21.76
C ARG A 3 21.16 -11.36 -20.78
N HIS A 4 20.73 -12.51 -21.28
CA HIS A 4 20.10 -13.59 -20.48
C HIS A 4 18.84 -13.16 -19.70
N ILE A 5 18.17 -12.10 -20.16
CA ILE A 5 16.87 -11.62 -19.64
C ILE A 5 15.75 -12.17 -20.53
N THR A 6 14.78 -12.83 -19.91
CA THR A 6 13.50 -13.25 -20.51
C THR A 6 12.47 -12.17 -20.27
N ILE A 7 11.76 -11.76 -21.31
CA ILE A 7 10.64 -10.82 -21.21
C ILE A 7 9.35 -11.64 -21.04
N ILE A 8 8.69 -11.52 -19.90
CA ILE A 8 7.37 -12.10 -19.64
C ILE A 8 6.34 -11.01 -19.99
N PRO A 9 5.56 -11.17 -21.07
CA PRO A 9 4.52 -10.20 -21.38
C PRO A 9 3.35 -10.33 -20.40
N GLU A 10 2.75 -9.19 -20.06
CA GLU A 10 1.49 -9.10 -19.33
C GLU A 10 0.39 -8.57 -20.25
N ILE A 11 -0.71 -9.32 -20.35
CA ILE A 11 -1.95 -8.87 -20.96
C ILE A 11 -3.02 -8.98 -19.88
N GLU A 12 -3.31 -7.86 -19.23
CA GLU A 12 -4.20 -7.77 -18.07
C GLU A 12 -5.62 -8.22 -18.43
N MET A 13 -6.18 -9.12 -17.62
CA MET A 13 -7.55 -9.60 -17.75
C MET A 13 -8.07 -10.22 -16.44
N PRO A 14 -9.37 -10.10 -16.13
CA PRO A 14 -10.41 -9.50 -16.96
C PRO A 14 -10.61 -7.99 -16.75
N ALA A 15 -9.87 -7.37 -15.84
CA ALA A 15 -9.98 -5.96 -15.47
C ALA A 15 -9.03 -5.07 -16.29
N HIS A 16 -8.90 -3.80 -15.90
CA HIS A 16 -8.00 -2.80 -16.53
C HIS A 16 -8.01 -2.81 -18.06
N SER A 17 -9.17 -3.07 -18.67
CA SER A 17 -9.30 -3.24 -20.12
C SER A 17 -10.08 -2.10 -20.77
N GLU A 18 -10.12 -0.91 -20.15
CA GLU A 18 -10.91 0.21 -20.65
C GLU A 18 -10.49 0.62 -22.07
N GLU A 19 -9.20 0.51 -22.39
CA GLU A 19 -8.64 0.74 -23.72
C GLU A 19 -9.18 -0.25 -24.77
N VAL A 20 -9.32 -1.54 -24.44
CA VAL A 20 -9.94 -2.53 -25.33
C VAL A 20 -11.44 -2.25 -25.45
N LEU A 21 -12.12 -1.99 -24.34
CA LEU A 21 -13.57 -1.78 -24.31
C LEU A 21 -13.99 -0.44 -24.95
N ALA A 22 -13.08 0.53 -25.05
CA ALA A 22 -13.28 1.73 -25.85
C ALA A 22 -13.30 1.42 -27.36
N ALA A 23 -12.48 0.47 -27.82
CA ALA A 23 -12.40 0.05 -29.23
C ALA A 23 -13.45 -1.02 -29.61
N TYR A 24 -13.72 -1.95 -28.70
CA TYR A 24 -14.60 -3.11 -28.87
C TYR A 24 -15.63 -3.18 -27.74
N PRO A 25 -16.54 -2.19 -27.64
CA PRO A 25 -17.47 -2.07 -26.51
C PRO A 25 -18.41 -3.27 -26.37
N GLU A 26 -18.66 -4.04 -27.43
CA GLU A 26 -19.43 -5.28 -27.38
C GLU A 26 -18.84 -6.37 -26.48
N MET A 27 -17.57 -6.24 -26.08
CA MET A 27 -16.89 -7.13 -25.14
C MET A 27 -17.17 -6.76 -23.68
N SER A 28 -17.75 -5.59 -23.40
CA SER A 28 -18.18 -5.19 -22.06
C SER A 28 -19.57 -5.72 -21.71
N CYS A 29 -19.95 -5.70 -20.43
CA CYS A 29 -21.30 -6.09 -20.02
C CYS A 29 -22.36 -5.08 -20.48
N SER A 30 -22.01 -3.79 -20.56
CA SER A 30 -22.90 -2.71 -21.00
C SER A 30 -23.08 -2.68 -22.51
N GLY A 31 -22.08 -3.12 -23.27
CA GLY A 31 -22.01 -2.87 -24.72
C GLY A 31 -21.66 -1.41 -25.06
N GLU A 32 -21.22 -0.62 -24.07
CA GLU A 32 -20.94 0.82 -24.20
C GLU A 32 -19.54 1.14 -23.66
N PRO A 33 -18.78 2.02 -24.34
CA PRO A 33 -17.44 2.42 -23.90
C PRO A 33 -17.51 3.26 -22.60
N TYR A 34 -16.43 3.22 -21.80
CA TYR A 34 -16.25 4.03 -20.57
C TYR A 34 -17.34 3.83 -19.50
N LYS A 35 -17.97 2.64 -19.46
CA LYS A 35 -18.95 2.28 -18.41
C LYS A 35 -18.36 1.37 -17.33
N ASN A 36 -17.38 0.56 -17.71
CA ASN A 36 -16.69 -0.38 -16.85
C ASN A 36 -15.37 -0.78 -17.53
N ALA A 37 -14.43 -1.33 -16.76
CA ALA A 37 -13.10 -1.73 -17.25
C ALA A 37 -12.93 -3.25 -17.39
N GLU A 38 -14.01 -4.01 -17.12
CA GLU A 38 -13.99 -5.47 -17.08
C GLU A 38 -14.61 -6.11 -18.33
N PHE A 39 -13.93 -7.11 -18.86
CA PHE A 39 -14.48 -7.98 -19.89
C PHE A 39 -15.76 -8.69 -19.43
N CYS A 40 -16.69 -8.90 -20.36
CA CYS A 40 -17.92 -9.65 -20.15
C CYS A 40 -17.63 -11.14 -20.26
N ILE A 41 -17.46 -11.82 -19.13
CA ILE A 41 -17.13 -13.25 -19.05
C ILE A 41 -18.26 -14.14 -19.59
N GLY A 42 -19.49 -13.63 -19.58
CA GLY A 42 -20.63 -14.31 -20.20
C GLY A 42 -20.65 -14.27 -21.74
N ASN A 43 -19.78 -13.48 -22.37
CA ASN A 43 -19.76 -13.31 -23.82
C ASN A 43 -18.64 -14.16 -24.44
N GLU A 44 -19.00 -15.12 -25.30
CA GLU A 44 -18.01 -16.01 -25.92
C GLU A 44 -16.97 -15.28 -26.77
N LYS A 45 -17.38 -14.18 -27.42
CA LYS A 45 -16.47 -13.33 -28.21
C LYS A 45 -15.33 -12.72 -27.40
N THR A 46 -15.52 -12.55 -26.09
CA THR A 46 -14.45 -12.12 -25.18
C THR A 46 -13.29 -13.12 -25.21
N PHE A 47 -13.59 -14.41 -25.11
CA PHE A 47 -12.57 -15.45 -25.10
C PHE A 47 -11.94 -15.62 -26.48
N GLU A 48 -12.72 -15.56 -27.56
CA GLU A 48 -12.17 -15.56 -28.92
C GLU A 48 -11.16 -14.42 -29.12
N PHE A 49 -11.47 -13.22 -28.62
CA PHE A 49 -10.56 -12.07 -28.68
C PHE A 49 -9.29 -12.32 -27.86
N LEU A 50 -9.42 -12.69 -26.59
CA LEU A 50 -8.28 -12.92 -25.69
C LEU A 50 -7.37 -14.04 -26.20
N GLU A 51 -7.96 -15.15 -26.68
CA GLU A 51 -7.21 -16.28 -27.26
C GLU A 51 -6.44 -15.86 -28.51
N ASN A 52 -7.03 -15.02 -29.38
CA ASN A 52 -6.34 -14.48 -30.55
C ASN A 52 -5.18 -13.54 -30.17
N VAL A 53 -5.41 -12.60 -29.24
CA VAL A 53 -4.37 -11.70 -28.73
C VAL A 53 -3.23 -12.51 -28.11
N LEU A 54 -3.53 -13.47 -27.24
CA LEU A 54 -2.53 -14.32 -26.62
C LEU A 54 -1.78 -15.17 -27.65
N THR A 55 -2.43 -15.62 -28.73
CA THR A 55 -1.75 -16.34 -29.82
C THR A 55 -0.67 -15.48 -30.45
N GLU A 56 -0.97 -14.22 -30.80
CA GLU A 56 0.01 -13.29 -31.38
C GLU A 56 1.13 -12.94 -30.37
N VAL A 57 0.77 -12.72 -29.10
CA VAL A 57 1.74 -12.46 -28.03
C VAL A 57 2.68 -13.65 -27.84
N MET A 58 2.17 -14.89 -27.83
CA MET A 58 2.99 -16.09 -27.69
C MET A 58 3.88 -16.35 -28.91
N GLU A 59 3.55 -15.84 -30.09
CA GLU A 59 4.42 -15.89 -31.27
C GLU A 59 5.60 -14.91 -31.12
N LEU A 60 5.35 -13.72 -30.57
CA LEU A 60 6.35 -12.68 -30.38
C LEU A 60 7.29 -12.96 -29.19
N PHE A 61 6.74 -13.42 -28.07
CA PHE A 61 7.47 -13.60 -26.82
C PHE A 61 7.83 -15.08 -26.58
N PRO A 62 9.12 -15.43 -26.53
CA PRO A 62 9.54 -16.83 -26.35
C PRO A 62 9.38 -17.33 -24.91
N SER A 63 9.00 -16.47 -23.96
CA SER A 63 8.82 -16.82 -22.54
C SER A 63 7.91 -18.02 -22.34
N GLU A 64 8.31 -18.95 -21.48
CA GLU A 64 7.43 -20.04 -21.05
C GLU A 64 6.22 -19.50 -20.27
N TYR A 65 6.40 -18.43 -19.51
CA TYR A 65 5.36 -17.77 -18.73
C TYR A 65 4.70 -16.64 -19.52
N ILE A 66 3.39 -16.52 -19.39
CA ILE A 66 2.59 -15.36 -19.80
C ILE A 66 1.86 -14.83 -18.56
N HIS A 67 2.02 -13.54 -18.26
CA HIS A 67 1.27 -12.90 -17.19
C HIS A 67 -0.11 -12.50 -17.75
N ILE A 68 -1.18 -12.92 -17.08
CA ILE A 68 -2.54 -12.58 -17.49
C ILE A 68 -3.20 -11.57 -16.55
N GLY A 69 -2.47 -11.11 -15.53
CA GLY A 69 -3.01 -10.19 -14.57
C GLY A 69 -3.93 -10.85 -13.55
N GLY A 70 -5.16 -10.35 -13.48
CA GLY A 70 -6.25 -10.86 -12.65
C GLY A 70 -6.57 -9.99 -11.45
N ASP A 71 -5.94 -8.82 -11.32
CA ASP A 71 -6.09 -7.90 -10.20
C ASP A 71 -7.31 -6.98 -10.37
N GLU A 72 -7.72 -6.39 -9.24
CA GLU A 72 -8.73 -5.32 -9.09
C GLU A 72 -10.06 -5.43 -9.87
N ALA A 73 -10.45 -6.64 -10.31
CA ALA A 73 -11.67 -6.84 -11.07
C ALA A 73 -12.94 -6.42 -10.30
N ASN A 74 -13.59 -5.33 -10.75
CA ASN A 74 -14.86 -4.91 -10.20
C ASN A 74 -15.98 -5.83 -10.69
N LYS A 75 -16.48 -6.69 -9.80
CA LYS A 75 -17.45 -7.74 -10.15
C LYS A 75 -18.89 -7.25 -10.26
N ASN A 76 -19.16 -5.97 -10.02
CA ASN A 76 -20.52 -5.42 -10.03
C ASN A 76 -21.24 -5.51 -11.39
N PRO A 77 -20.59 -5.24 -12.54
CA PRO A 77 -21.22 -5.41 -13.85
C PRO A 77 -21.69 -6.85 -14.10
N TRP A 78 -20.93 -7.86 -13.65
CA TRP A 78 -21.26 -9.27 -13.85
C TRP A 78 -22.52 -9.73 -13.10
N LYS A 79 -22.79 -9.13 -11.93
CA LYS A 79 -23.99 -9.44 -11.11
C LYS A 79 -25.29 -9.12 -11.86
N ALA A 80 -25.30 -8.05 -12.65
CA ALA A 80 -26.48 -7.60 -13.38
C ALA A 80 -26.51 -8.07 -14.85
N CYS A 81 -25.38 -8.55 -15.39
CA CYS A 81 -25.27 -8.92 -16.81
C CYS A 81 -25.98 -10.25 -17.10
N PRO A 82 -27.02 -10.28 -17.98
CA PRO A 82 -27.74 -11.52 -18.30
C PRO A 82 -26.84 -12.62 -18.89
N LYS A 83 -25.84 -12.25 -19.71
CA LYS A 83 -24.88 -13.19 -20.28
C LYS A 83 -24.01 -13.84 -19.19
N CYS A 84 -23.50 -13.04 -18.24
CA CYS A 84 -22.69 -13.55 -17.14
C CYS A 84 -23.51 -14.45 -16.21
N GLN A 85 -24.74 -14.04 -15.89
CA GLN A 85 -25.66 -14.84 -15.08
C GLN A 85 -26.03 -16.16 -15.78
N GLN A 86 -26.14 -16.16 -17.11
CA GLN A 86 -26.38 -17.38 -17.87
C GLN A 86 -25.15 -18.30 -17.84
N ARG A 87 -23.94 -17.77 -18.08
CA ARG A 87 -22.69 -18.54 -17.95
C ARG A 87 -22.56 -19.19 -16.58
N MET A 88 -22.83 -18.45 -15.51
CA MET A 88 -22.79 -19.01 -14.15
C MET A 88 -23.75 -20.18 -13.98
N LYS A 89 -24.96 -20.12 -14.56
CA LYS A 89 -25.92 -21.24 -14.51
C LYS A 89 -25.44 -22.43 -15.33
N ASP A 90 -24.91 -22.19 -16.52
CA ASP A 90 -24.46 -23.22 -17.45
C ASP A 90 -23.27 -24.00 -16.88
N GLU A 91 -22.35 -23.30 -16.22
CA GLU A 91 -21.13 -23.86 -15.63
C GLU A 91 -21.30 -24.26 -14.15
N GLY A 92 -22.48 -24.01 -13.56
CA GLY A 92 -22.79 -24.38 -12.17
C GLY A 92 -22.04 -23.57 -11.11
N LEU A 93 -21.71 -22.30 -11.39
CA LEU A 93 -20.92 -21.42 -10.52
C LEU A 93 -21.80 -20.76 -9.45
N LYS A 94 -21.29 -20.70 -8.21
CA LYS A 94 -22.04 -20.19 -7.05
C LYS A 94 -22.16 -18.67 -7.02
N ASP A 95 -21.11 -17.97 -7.43
CA ASP A 95 -21.01 -16.52 -7.35
C ASP A 95 -20.07 -15.95 -8.43
N VAL A 96 -19.93 -14.62 -8.42
CA VAL A 96 -19.09 -13.90 -9.38
C VAL A 96 -17.59 -14.07 -9.13
N ASP A 97 -17.18 -14.58 -7.96
CA ASP A 97 -15.78 -14.91 -7.69
C ASP A 97 -15.42 -16.21 -8.43
N GLU A 98 -16.30 -17.21 -8.37
CA GLU A 98 -16.18 -18.43 -9.20
C GLU A 98 -16.27 -18.12 -10.70
N LEU A 99 -16.98 -17.06 -11.13
CA LEU A 99 -17.00 -16.61 -12.52
C LEU A 99 -15.64 -16.05 -12.98
N GLN A 100 -14.93 -15.31 -12.13
CA GLN A 100 -13.56 -14.87 -12.42
C GLN A 100 -12.62 -16.08 -12.50
N SER A 101 -12.68 -16.99 -11.51
CA SER A 101 -11.88 -18.23 -11.51
C SER A 101 -12.11 -19.06 -12.78
N TYR A 102 -13.36 -19.17 -13.26
CA TYR A 102 -13.68 -19.79 -14.55
C TYR A 102 -12.94 -19.15 -15.73
N ALA A 103 -12.92 -17.81 -15.81
CA ALA A 103 -12.22 -17.10 -16.88
C ALA A 103 -10.71 -17.36 -16.85
N ILE A 104 -10.11 -17.26 -15.65
CA ILE A 104 -8.70 -17.53 -15.42
C ILE A 104 -8.34 -18.98 -15.79
N HIS A 105 -9.13 -19.95 -15.35
CA HIS A 105 -8.91 -21.36 -15.67
C HIS A 105 -9.01 -21.63 -17.17
N ARG A 106 -9.96 -20.99 -17.86
CA ARG A 106 -10.08 -21.11 -19.32
C ARG A 106 -8.83 -20.59 -20.04
N MET A 107 -8.28 -19.46 -19.61
CA MET A 107 -7.01 -18.94 -20.15
C MET A 107 -5.82 -19.83 -19.79
N GLU A 108 -5.78 -20.40 -18.59
CA GLU A 108 -4.75 -21.38 -18.21
C GLU A 108 -4.75 -22.60 -19.14
N VAL A 109 -5.93 -23.19 -19.41
CA VAL A 109 -6.07 -24.34 -20.31
C VAL A 109 -5.60 -23.98 -21.72
N PHE A 110 -5.96 -22.78 -22.20
CA PHE A 110 -5.51 -22.28 -23.50
C PHE A 110 -3.99 -22.14 -23.57
N LEU A 111 -3.36 -21.50 -22.57
CA LEU A 111 -1.91 -21.33 -22.50
C LEU A 111 -1.17 -22.67 -22.41
N ASN A 112 -1.65 -23.58 -21.55
CA ASN A 112 -1.08 -24.92 -21.38
C ASN A 112 -1.11 -25.73 -22.68
N LYS A 113 -2.20 -25.62 -23.46
CA LYS A 113 -2.32 -26.26 -24.79
C LYS A 113 -1.26 -25.77 -25.78
N HIS A 114 -0.78 -24.53 -25.62
CA HIS A 114 0.28 -23.93 -26.42
C HIS A 114 1.67 -24.05 -25.77
N GLY A 115 1.81 -24.88 -24.73
CA GLY A 115 3.08 -25.11 -24.04
C GLY A 115 3.55 -23.91 -23.20
N ARG A 116 2.64 -23.01 -22.82
CA ARG A 116 2.93 -21.88 -21.94
C ARG A 116 2.34 -22.11 -20.55
N LYS A 117 2.86 -21.39 -19.56
CA LYS A 117 2.41 -21.38 -18.17
C LYS A 117 1.81 -20.04 -17.79
N LEU A 118 0.76 -20.08 -16.98
CA LEU A 118 0.09 -18.90 -16.47
C LEU A 118 0.85 -18.33 -15.26
N LEU A 119 1.03 -17.01 -15.27
CA LEU A 119 1.38 -16.18 -14.13
C LEU A 119 0.27 -15.14 -13.93
N GLY A 120 -0.08 -14.82 -12.69
CA GLY A 120 -1.09 -13.79 -12.40
C GLY A 120 -1.00 -13.29 -10.97
N TRP A 121 -1.61 -12.13 -10.72
CA TRP A 121 -1.66 -11.48 -9.41
C TRP A 121 -2.41 -12.33 -8.38
N ASP A 122 -2.14 -12.14 -7.09
CA ASP A 122 -2.65 -13.01 -6.03
C ASP A 122 -4.19 -13.11 -5.94
N GLU A 123 -4.93 -12.20 -6.57
CA GLU A 123 -6.36 -12.30 -6.80
C GLU A 123 -6.81 -13.52 -7.59
N ILE A 124 -5.98 -14.11 -8.46
CA ILE A 124 -6.36 -15.29 -9.25
C ILE A 124 -6.68 -16.52 -8.39
N MET A 125 -6.34 -16.48 -7.09
CA MET A 125 -6.70 -17.52 -6.13
C MET A 125 -8.18 -17.46 -5.70
N GLN A 126 -8.87 -16.33 -5.91
CA GLN A 126 -10.27 -16.17 -5.54
C GLN A 126 -11.15 -17.08 -6.42
N GLY A 127 -11.94 -17.96 -5.80
CA GLY A 127 -12.76 -18.94 -6.51
C GLY A 127 -12.06 -20.27 -6.85
N GLY A 128 -10.79 -20.43 -6.44
CA GLY A 128 -9.99 -21.65 -6.66
C GLY A 128 -8.93 -21.45 -7.73
N LEU A 129 -7.73 -21.98 -7.45
CA LEU A 129 -6.56 -21.78 -8.29
C LEU A 129 -6.43 -22.91 -9.33
N ALA A 130 -5.99 -22.53 -10.51
CA ALA A 130 -5.77 -23.46 -11.60
C ALA A 130 -4.48 -24.29 -11.33
N PRO A 131 -4.45 -25.62 -11.59
CA PRO A 131 -3.43 -26.52 -11.01
C PRO A 131 -1.97 -26.19 -11.29
N ASN A 132 -1.68 -25.47 -12.38
CA ASN A 132 -0.32 -25.12 -12.80
C ASN A 132 -0.04 -23.62 -12.71
N ALA A 133 -0.96 -22.83 -12.16
CA ALA A 133 -0.81 -21.40 -12.02
C ALA A 133 0.35 -21.06 -11.08
N THR A 134 1.13 -20.05 -11.48
CA THR A 134 2.10 -19.36 -10.62
C THR A 134 1.49 -18.05 -10.16
N VAL A 135 1.68 -17.71 -8.89
CA VAL A 135 1.05 -16.54 -8.27
C VAL A 135 2.08 -15.43 -8.04
N MET A 136 1.75 -14.18 -8.36
CA MET A 136 2.53 -12.99 -8.02
C MET A 136 1.88 -12.25 -6.84
N SER A 137 2.55 -12.20 -5.69
CA SER A 137 2.00 -11.67 -4.44
C SER A 137 2.33 -10.19 -4.26
N TRP A 138 1.35 -9.32 -4.42
CA TRP A 138 1.55 -7.87 -4.40
C TRP A 138 0.89 -7.15 -3.23
N ARG A 139 -0.26 -7.64 -2.72
CA ARG A 139 -1.03 -7.01 -1.62
C ARG A 139 -0.44 -7.25 -0.23
N GLY A 140 0.86 -7.48 -0.17
CA GLY A 140 1.59 -8.05 0.95
C GLY A 140 2.01 -9.48 0.66
N GLU A 141 2.39 -10.20 1.71
CA GLU A 141 2.99 -11.54 1.58
C GLU A 141 1.96 -12.67 1.63
N GLU A 142 0.81 -12.42 2.26
CA GLU A 142 -0.16 -13.46 2.60
C GLU A 142 -0.62 -14.26 1.37
N GLY A 143 -0.77 -13.60 0.22
CA GLY A 143 -1.14 -14.24 -1.04
C GLY A 143 -0.12 -15.30 -1.46
N GLY A 144 1.16 -14.93 -1.51
CA GLY A 144 2.26 -15.81 -1.86
C GLY A 144 2.45 -16.95 -0.85
N LEU A 145 2.31 -16.66 0.46
CA LEU A 145 2.39 -17.69 1.49
C LEU A 145 1.28 -18.76 1.33
N LYS A 146 0.06 -18.32 1.01
CA LYS A 146 -1.07 -19.24 0.73
C LYS A 146 -0.83 -20.05 -0.54
N ALA A 147 -0.30 -19.44 -1.60
CA ALA A 147 0.01 -20.13 -2.85
C ALA A 147 1.05 -21.24 -2.63
N VAL A 148 2.17 -20.91 -1.97
CA VAL A 148 3.24 -21.88 -1.63
C VAL A 148 2.71 -23.04 -0.81
N ARG A 149 1.96 -22.76 0.27
CA ARG A 149 1.35 -23.79 1.13
C ARG A 149 0.32 -24.66 0.41
N SER A 150 -0.23 -24.16 -0.70
CA SER A 150 -1.16 -24.91 -1.56
C SER A 150 -0.46 -25.66 -2.69
N GLY A 151 0.89 -25.64 -2.73
CA GLY A 151 1.68 -26.36 -3.73
C GLY A 151 1.99 -25.57 -5.01
N HIS A 152 1.66 -24.27 -5.05
CA HIS A 152 1.89 -23.41 -6.20
C HIS A 152 3.16 -22.59 -6.05
N ARG A 153 3.80 -22.29 -7.18
CA ARG A 153 4.92 -21.35 -7.21
C ARG A 153 4.44 -19.94 -6.91
N ALA A 154 5.25 -19.18 -6.17
CA ALA A 154 5.00 -17.78 -5.89
C ALA A 154 6.19 -16.90 -6.29
N VAL A 155 5.92 -15.77 -6.93
CA VAL A 155 6.85 -14.64 -7.08
C VAL A 155 6.44 -13.58 -6.07
N MET A 156 7.38 -13.17 -5.21
CA MET A 156 7.09 -12.22 -4.15
C MET A 156 7.37 -10.78 -4.64
N THR A 157 6.32 -9.97 -4.71
CA THR A 157 6.36 -8.55 -5.09
C THR A 157 5.61 -7.64 -4.12
N PRO A 158 5.70 -7.85 -2.78
CA PRO A 158 4.83 -7.15 -1.84
C PRO A 158 5.03 -5.64 -1.89
N ALA A 159 3.95 -4.88 -2.05
CA ALA A 159 3.99 -3.43 -2.18
C ALA A 159 4.68 -2.71 -1.01
N GLU A 160 4.63 -3.32 0.18
CA GLU A 160 5.32 -2.80 1.36
C GLU A 160 6.85 -2.67 1.18
N PHE A 161 7.45 -3.51 0.33
CA PHE A 161 8.90 -3.60 0.12
C PHE A 161 9.34 -3.28 -1.31
N PHE A 162 8.51 -3.60 -2.31
CA PHE A 162 8.95 -3.73 -3.70
C PHE A 162 8.13 -2.90 -4.70
N TYR A 163 7.31 -1.96 -4.24
CA TYR A 163 6.71 -0.94 -5.11
C TYR A 163 7.64 0.28 -5.14
N LEU A 164 8.33 0.45 -6.26
CA LEU A 164 9.35 1.49 -6.43
C LEU A 164 8.75 2.81 -6.94
N ASP A 165 7.47 2.83 -7.28
CA ASP A 165 6.67 4.03 -7.54
C ASP A 165 6.31 4.79 -6.24
N TYR A 166 6.55 4.19 -5.07
CA TYR A 166 6.38 4.85 -3.76
C TYR A 166 7.57 5.75 -3.41
N TYR A 167 7.34 6.74 -2.55
CA TYR A 167 8.39 7.63 -2.05
C TYR A 167 9.55 6.83 -1.45
N GLN A 168 10.78 7.19 -1.85
CA GLN A 168 12.02 6.53 -1.38
C GLN A 168 12.74 7.30 -0.28
N ASP A 169 12.34 8.55 -0.05
CA ASP A 169 12.86 9.45 0.98
C ASP A 169 11.72 10.38 1.45
N ALA A 170 12.00 11.31 2.37
CA ALA A 170 11.02 12.26 2.91
C ALA A 170 10.18 12.94 1.81
N PRO A 171 8.85 12.71 1.73
CA PRO A 171 8.04 13.13 0.57
C PRO A 171 8.13 14.63 0.24
N ILE A 172 8.35 15.49 1.25
CA ILE A 172 8.52 16.94 1.08
C ILE A 172 9.79 17.35 0.32
N SER A 173 10.77 16.45 0.17
CA SER A 173 12.01 16.66 -0.58
C SER A 173 12.01 16.00 -1.96
N GLN A 174 10.95 15.26 -2.30
CA GLN A 174 10.89 14.39 -3.48
C GLN A 174 9.91 14.94 -4.54
N PRO A 175 10.07 14.53 -5.81
CA PRO A 175 9.00 14.66 -6.80
C PRO A 175 7.72 13.99 -6.32
N GLU A 176 6.57 14.45 -6.81
CA GLU A 176 5.29 13.83 -6.49
C GLU A 176 5.27 12.36 -6.90
N ALA A 177 4.83 11.51 -5.99
CA ALA A 177 4.64 10.08 -6.15
C ALA A 177 3.27 9.67 -5.59
N ILE A 178 2.80 8.47 -5.95
CA ILE A 178 1.47 7.98 -5.58
C ILE A 178 1.23 7.91 -4.07
N GLY A 179 2.30 7.79 -3.28
CA GLY A 179 2.25 7.67 -1.82
C GLY A 179 3.32 6.73 -1.28
N GLY A 180 3.00 6.06 -0.18
CA GLY A 180 3.90 5.07 0.45
C GLY A 180 5.19 5.65 1.00
N TYR A 181 6.02 4.78 1.57
CA TYR A 181 7.39 5.09 1.97
C TYR A 181 8.21 3.80 1.99
N VAL A 182 9.07 3.63 0.98
CA VAL A 182 9.86 2.43 0.71
C VAL A 182 11.32 2.87 0.50
N PRO A 183 12.04 3.21 1.59
CA PRO A 183 13.45 3.59 1.52
C PRO A 183 14.34 2.39 1.21
N LEU A 184 15.58 2.66 0.82
CA LEU A 184 16.56 1.62 0.43
C LEU A 184 16.73 0.53 1.51
N GLU A 185 16.79 0.91 2.78
CA GLU A 185 16.88 -0.01 3.92
C GLU A 185 15.69 -0.96 3.99
N LYS A 186 14.47 -0.44 3.72
CA LYS A 186 13.25 -1.24 3.77
C LYS A 186 13.29 -2.33 2.69
N VAL A 187 13.60 -1.95 1.44
CA VAL A 187 13.78 -2.89 0.32
C VAL A 187 14.80 -3.98 0.67
N TYR A 188 15.96 -3.58 1.22
CA TYR A 188 17.04 -4.49 1.58
C TYR A 188 16.65 -5.47 2.69
N SER A 189 15.83 -5.04 3.64
CA SER A 189 15.46 -5.86 4.80
C SER A 189 14.53 -7.02 4.47
N TYR A 190 13.96 -7.07 3.25
CA TYR A 190 13.03 -8.11 2.86
C TYR A 190 13.65 -9.52 2.86
N ASP A 191 12.90 -10.48 3.42
CA ASP A 191 13.20 -11.91 3.36
C ASP A 191 11.98 -12.66 2.78
N PRO A 192 12.08 -13.12 1.51
CA PRO A 192 10.99 -13.83 0.84
C PRO A 192 10.75 -15.24 1.37
N VAL A 193 11.71 -15.83 2.10
CA VAL A 193 11.64 -17.23 2.55
C VAL A 193 11.40 -17.27 4.06
N LYS A 194 10.19 -17.65 4.46
CA LYS A 194 9.84 -17.69 5.89
C LYS A 194 10.57 -18.81 6.62
N ALA A 195 10.94 -18.53 7.87
CA ALA A 195 11.69 -19.46 8.71
C ALA A 195 10.93 -20.78 9.00
N ASP A 196 9.60 -20.74 8.96
CA ASP A 196 8.71 -21.88 9.19
C ASP A 196 8.42 -22.73 7.94
N PHE A 197 8.95 -22.38 6.77
CA PHE A 197 8.77 -23.16 5.54
C PHE A 197 9.52 -24.50 5.55
N THR A 198 8.86 -25.56 5.07
CA THR A 198 9.51 -26.83 4.77
C THR A 198 10.44 -26.70 3.56
N PRO A 199 11.41 -27.62 3.35
CA PRO A 199 12.25 -27.60 2.15
C PRO A 199 11.47 -27.57 0.82
N GLU A 200 10.32 -28.25 0.76
CA GLU A 200 9.44 -28.27 -0.40
C GLU A 200 8.76 -26.91 -0.62
N GLU A 201 8.27 -26.28 0.45
CA GLU A 201 7.68 -24.94 0.40
C GLU A 201 8.71 -23.88 -0.02
N LYS A 202 9.94 -23.97 0.50
CA LYS A 202 11.04 -23.09 0.08
C LYS A 202 11.32 -23.18 -1.41
N ALA A 203 11.24 -24.38 -2.00
CA ALA A 203 11.43 -24.58 -3.43
C ALA A 203 10.30 -24.00 -4.32
N LEU A 204 9.16 -23.66 -3.72
CA LEU A 204 8.03 -23.02 -4.41
C LEU A 204 8.09 -21.49 -4.37
N VAL A 205 8.92 -20.89 -3.51
CA VAL A 205 9.28 -19.47 -3.60
C VAL A 205 10.17 -19.29 -4.83
N TYR A 206 9.57 -18.91 -5.95
CA TYR A 206 10.20 -18.95 -7.27
C TYR A 206 11.13 -17.75 -7.50
N GLY A 207 10.86 -16.62 -6.87
CA GLY A 207 11.72 -15.45 -6.94
C GLY A 207 11.10 -14.21 -6.31
N VAL A 208 11.79 -13.09 -6.46
CA VAL A 208 11.36 -11.75 -6.07
C VAL A 208 11.33 -10.84 -7.30
N GLN A 209 10.45 -9.86 -7.29
CA GLN A 209 10.40 -8.80 -8.30
C GLN A 209 9.95 -7.49 -7.65
N ALA A 210 10.45 -6.38 -8.19
CA ALA A 210 9.95 -5.05 -7.87
C ALA A 210 9.14 -4.47 -9.01
N ASN A 211 8.05 -3.79 -8.67
CA ASN A 211 7.10 -3.20 -9.60
C ASN A 211 7.33 -1.68 -9.64
N GLN A 212 7.14 -1.10 -10.83
CA GLN A 212 7.33 0.32 -11.08
C GLN A 212 6.15 0.82 -11.93
N TRP A 213 5.08 1.19 -11.24
CA TRP A 213 3.92 1.82 -11.85
C TRP A 213 4.25 3.29 -12.22
N ALA A 214 3.59 3.81 -13.26
CA ALA A 214 4.02 5.02 -13.94
C ALA A 214 2.98 6.15 -13.94
N GLU A 215 1.97 6.11 -13.07
CA GLU A 215 0.90 7.12 -13.00
C GLU A 215 1.44 8.53 -12.75
N TYR A 216 2.50 8.64 -11.95
CA TYR A 216 3.16 9.90 -11.57
C TYR A 216 4.54 10.06 -12.20
N ILE A 217 4.90 9.21 -13.17
CA ILE A 217 6.24 9.17 -13.78
C ILE A 217 6.14 9.54 -15.24
N SER A 218 6.67 10.71 -15.58
CA SER A 218 6.47 11.32 -16.91
C SER A 218 7.71 11.33 -17.79
N THR A 219 8.89 10.98 -17.26
CA THR A 219 10.15 10.96 -18.00
C THR A 219 11.00 9.74 -17.65
N ASP A 220 11.89 9.37 -18.58
CA ASP A 220 12.84 8.26 -18.39
C ASP A 220 13.78 8.54 -17.21
N GLU A 221 14.22 9.78 -17.03
CA GLU A 221 15.07 10.18 -15.90
C GLU A 221 14.36 10.01 -14.56
N GLN A 222 13.06 10.31 -14.50
CA GLN A 222 12.26 10.07 -13.29
C GLN A 222 12.08 8.56 -13.04
N TYR A 223 11.98 7.76 -14.10
CA TYR A 223 11.93 6.30 -13.99
C TYR A 223 13.23 5.75 -13.37
N GLU A 224 14.39 6.20 -13.86
CA GLU A 224 15.69 5.87 -13.29
C GLU A 224 15.84 6.35 -11.84
N TYR A 225 15.35 7.56 -11.53
CA TYR A 225 15.39 8.15 -10.20
C TYR A 225 14.62 7.32 -9.19
N MET A 226 13.42 6.89 -9.54
CA MET A 226 12.58 6.07 -8.66
C MET A 226 13.12 4.64 -8.53
N MET A 227 13.71 4.09 -9.60
CA MET A 227 14.21 2.71 -9.60
C MET A 227 15.57 2.55 -8.89
N TYR A 228 16.53 3.44 -9.13
CA TYR A 228 17.87 3.35 -8.58
C TYR A 228 18.08 4.29 -7.39
N PRO A 229 18.72 3.82 -6.30
CA PRO A 229 19.44 2.56 -6.16
C PRO A 229 18.62 1.38 -5.62
N ARG A 230 17.31 1.53 -5.39
CA ARG A 230 16.48 0.48 -4.77
C ARG A 230 16.50 -0.86 -5.51
N LEU A 231 16.56 -0.84 -6.84
CA LEU A 231 16.70 -2.07 -7.64
C LEU A 231 17.98 -2.85 -7.32
N LEU A 232 19.06 -2.20 -6.86
CA LEU A 232 20.26 -2.90 -6.39
C LEU A 232 19.99 -3.71 -5.10
N ALA A 233 19.14 -3.20 -4.22
CA ALA A 233 18.72 -3.92 -3.02
C ALA A 233 17.83 -5.12 -3.39
N VAL A 234 16.91 -4.97 -4.34
CA VAL A 234 16.10 -6.08 -4.86
C VAL A 234 17.00 -7.18 -5.44
N ALA A 235 18.03 -6.80 -6.22
CA ALA A 235 18.99 -7.74 -6.77
C ALA A 235 19.76 -8.48 -5.67
N GLU A 236 20.19 -7.80 -4.60
CA GLU A 236 20.89 -8.45 -3.49
C GLU A 236 19.96 -9.38 -2.69
N VAL A 237 18.68 -9.02 -2.51
CA VAL A 237 17.66 -9.90 -1.89
C VAL A 237 17.42 -11.16 -2.72
N GLY A 238 17.37 -11.05 -4.05
CA GLY A 238 17.12 -12.19 -4.93
C GLY A 238 18.34 -13.06 -5.23
N TRP A 239 19.56 -12.59 -4.94
CA TRP A 239 20.80 -13.25 -5.36
C TRP A 239 21.69 -13.73 -4.22
N SER A 240 21.83 -12.94 -3.15
CA SER A 240 22.79 -13.21 -2.08
C SER A 240 22.18 -14.10 -1.00
N GLU A 241 22.99 -15.02 -0.47
CA GLU A 241 22.62 -15.83 0.70
C GLU A 241 22.29 -14.95 1.91
N PRO A 242 21.22 -15.22 2.68
CA PRO A 242 20.77 -14.38 3.79
C PRO A 242 21.86 -14.09 4.82
N GLU A 243 22.74 -15.05 5.12
CA GLU A 243 23.81 -14.90 6.12
C GLU A 243 24.92 -13.94 5.68
N ARG A 244 24.92 -13.50 4.41
CA ARG A 244 25.88 -12.54 3.85
C ARG A 244 25.31 -11.14 3.75
N LYS A 245 24.03 -10.94 4.08
CA LYS A 245 23.40 -9.61 4.03
C LYS A 245 23.88 -8.76 5.20
N ASP A 246 24.41 -7.59 4.87
CA ASP A 246 24.80 -6.54 5.81
C ASP A 246 24.43 -5.20 5.17
N PHE A 247 23.45 -4.50 5.75
CA PHE A 247 22.95 -3.26 5.17
C PHE A 247 24.01 -2.14 5.16
N ALA A 248 24.89 -2.07 6.17
CA ALA A 248 25.91 -1.04 6.22
C ALA A 248 26.97 -1.24 5.13
N ASP A 249 27.39 -2.49 4.89
CA ASP A 249 28.26 -2.83 3.76
C ASP A 249 27.57 -2.55 2.42
N PHE A 250 26.32 -3.03 2.27
CA PHE A 250 25.53 -2.81 1.06
C PHE A 250 25.38 -1.32 0.74
N ARG A 251 25.05 -0.47 1.73
CA ARG A 251 24.88 0.97 1.52
C ARG A 251 26.16 1.62 1.02
N ASN A 252 27.33 1.20 1.51
CA ASN A 252 28.62 1.69 1.00
C ASN A 252 28.84 1.29 -0.47
N ARG A 253 28.52 0.05 -0.85
CA ARG A 253 28.59 -0.40 -2.25
C ARG A 253 27.57 0.33 -3.14
N ALA A 254 26.35 0.56 -2.63
CA ALA A 254 25.31 1.28 -3.33
C ALA A 254 25.70 2.74 -3.61
N LEU A 255 26.35 3.44 -2.67
CA LEU A 255 26.90 4.78 -2.91
C LEU A 255 27.88 4.81 -4.09
N VAL A 256 28.80 3.84 -4.15
CA VAL A 256 29.76 3.72 -5.26
C VAL A 256 29.04 3.42 -6.58
N ALA A 257 28.00 2.58 -6.55
CA ALA A 257 27.20 2.26 -7.73
C ALA A 257 26.42 3.49 -8.24
N VAL A 258 25.85 4.30 -7.34
CA VAL A 258 25.18 5.56 -7.68
C VAL A 258 26.16 6.54 -8.35
N ASP A 259 27.36 6.71 -7.79
CA ASP A 259 28.39 7.58 -8.40
C ASP A 259 28.78 7.10 -9.81
N TRP A 260 28.93 5.78 -9.99
CA TRP A 260 29.19 5.19 -11.30
C TRP A 260 28.03 5.40 -12.28
N MET A 261 26.78 5.19 -11.83
CA MET A 261 25.57 5.39 -12.64
C MET A 261 25.49 6.83 -13.13
N THR A 262 25.63 7.81 -12.23
CA THR A 262 25.63 9.23 -12.59
C THR A 262 26.76 9.57 -13.57
N ALA A 263 27.97 9.04 -13.37
CA ALA A 263 29.09 9.25 -14.30
C ALA A 263 28.86 8.66 -15.70
N ASN A 264 27.95 7.70 -15.84
CA ASN A 264 27.57 7.06 -17.11
C ASN A 264 26.24 7.56 -17.69
N GLY A 265 25.68 8.65 -17.13
CA GLY A 265 24.50 9.32 -17.69
C GLY A 265 23.15 8.79 -17.21
N TYR A 266 23.13 7.93 -16.19
CA TYR A 266 21.90 7.55 -15.49
C TYR A 266 21.51 8.62 -14.46
N HIS A 267 20.24 8.64 -14.07
CA HIS A 267 19.64 9.62 -13.15
C HIS A 267 19.16 8.99 -11.83
N PRO A 268 20.02 8.28 -11.06
CA PRO A 268 19.61 7.65 -9.82
C PRO A 268 19.26 8.68 -8.73
N PHE A 269 18.48 8.25 -7.74
CA PHE A 269 18.33 8.98 -6.49
C PHE A 269 19.69 9.24 -5.83
N PRO A 270 20.00 10.49 -5.41
CA PRO A 270 21.28 10.84 -4.82
C PRO A 270 21.38 10.31 -3.38
N LEU A 271 21.71 9.03 -3.21
CA LEU A 271 21.74 8.32 -1.92
C LEU A 271 22.60 8.99 -0.82
N LYS A 272 23.59 9.79 -1.20
CA LYS A 272 24.42 10.57 -0.25
C LYS A 272 23.65 11.71 0.44
N ASP A 273 22.56 12.17 -0.18
CA ASP A 273 21.75 13.33 0.24
C ASP A 273 20.42 12.89 0.88
N GLU A 274 20.30 11.60 1.22
CA GLU A 274 19.12 11.00 1.88
C GLU A 274 18.77 11.71 3.20
N VAL A 275 17.50 12.12 3.33
CA VAL A 275 16.93 12.68 4.57
C VAL A 275 16.60 11.57 5.58
N GLY A 276 16.07 10.46 5.07
CA GLY A 276 15.69 9.28 5.81
C GLY A 276 14.41 9.46 6.61
N HIS A 277 14.21 8.58 7.61
CA HIS A 277 13.02 8.56 8.46
C HIS A 277 12.70 9.90 9.11
N ARG A 278 11.41 10.18 9.29
CA ARG A 278 10.89 11.36 9.97
C ARG A 278 11.58 11.53 11.33
N PRO A 279 12.17 12.70 11.67
CA PRO A 279 12.90 12.87 12.91
C PRO A 279 12.10 12.47 14.16
N GLU A 280 10.79 12.73 14.14
CA GLU A 280 9.88 12.37 15.23
C GLU A 280 9.71 10.87 15.44
N SER A 281 9.83 10.05 14.39
CA SER A 281 9.57 8.61 14.43
C SER A 281 10.78 7.78 14.88
N ARG A 282 11.97 8.39 14.94
CA ARG A 282 13.24 7.67 15.19
C ARG A 282 13.34 7.09 16.59
N GLU A 283 12.80 7.79 17.59
CA GLU A 283 12.91 7.41 19.00
C GLU A 283 11.55 7.54 19.70
N PRO A 284 11.21 6.63 20.62
CA PRO A 284 10.03 6.76 21.47
C PRO A 284 10.06 8.06 22.28
N ILE A 285 8.88 8.63 22.54
CA ILE A 285 8.73 9.82 23.37
C ILE A 285 8.15 9.46 24.75
N GLU A 286 8.78 9.96 25.80
CA GLU A 286 8.26 9.91 27.16
C GLU A 286 7.33 11.10 27.44
N HIS A 287 6.13 10.84 27.95
CA HIS A 287 5.14 11.86 28.29
C HIS A 287 4.14 11.35 29.33
N LEU A 288 3.35 12.25 29.92
CA LEU A 288 2.43 11.94 31.03
C LEU A 288 1.26 11.01 30.64
N ALA A 289 0.97 10.92 29.33
CA ALA A 289 -0.08 10.06 28.81
C ALA A 289 0.43 8.66 28.39
N LEU A 290 1.74 8.39 28.47
CA LEU A 290 2.32 7.11 28.07
C LEU A 290 1.68 5.94 28.84
N GLY A 291 1.20 4.94 28.10
CA GLY A 291 0.52 3.75 28.61
C GLY A 291 -0.85 4.02 29.26
N LYS A 292 -1.37 5.24 29.18
CA LYS A 292 -2.66 5.61 29.78
C LYS A 292 -3.83 5.16 28.91
N PRO A 293 -4.96 4.74 29.51
CA PRO A 293 -6.10 4.27 28.77
C PRO A 293 -6.76 5.38 27.96
N VAL A 294 -7.18 5.04 26.74
CA VAL A 294 -7.87 5.92 25.80
C VAL A 294 -9.31 5.45 25.64
N THR A 295 -10.26 6.37 25.84
CA THR A 295 -11.67 6.17 25.51
C THR A 295 -11.97 6.78 24.15
N TYR A 296 -12.39 5.94 23.19
CA TYR A 296 -12.77 6.35 21.85
C TYR A 296 -14.24 6.78 21.79
N ASN A 297 -14.50 8.08 21.90
CA ASN A 297 -15.86 8.63 21.76
C ASN A 297 -16.35 8.58 20.30
N ALA A 298 -15.41 8.51 19.34
CA ALA A 298 -15.62 8.10 17.96
C ALA A 298 -14.60 6.99 17.64
N PRO A 299 -15.03 5.85 17.04
CA PRO A 299 -14.13 4.74 16.79
C PRO A 299 -13.16 5.05 15.64
N PHE A 300 -11.93 4.54 15.77
CA PHE A 300 -10.99 4.42 14.64
C PHE A 300 -11.51 3.36 13.65
N ASN A 301 -10.90 3.29 12.47
CA ASN A 301 -11.23 2.29 11.46
C ASN A 301 -10.39 1.02 11.62
N GLU A 302 -11.02 -0.16 11.50
CA GLU A 302 -10.35 -1.45 11.70
C GLU A 302 -9.19 -1.72 10.73
N THR A 303 -9.28 -1.23 9.49
CA THR A 303 -8.21 -1.36 8.49
C THR A 303 -6.99 -0.54 8.89
N TYR A 304 -7.21 0.64 9.47
CA TYR A 304 -6.16 1.60 9.85
C TYR A 304 -6.08 1.77 11.36
N LYS A 305 -6.03 0.65 12.09
CA LYS A 305 -6.09 0.64 13.56
C LYS A 305 -4.75 0.90 14.25
N ALA A 306 -3.62 0.84 13.52
CA ALA A 306 -2.27 0.87 14.08
C ALA A 306 -2.11 -0.21 15.19
N ALA A 307 -1.59 0.15 16.37
CA ALA A 307 -1.54 -0.71 17.56
C ALA A 307 -2.89 -0.84 18.30
N GLY A 308 -4.00 -0.44 17.69
CA GLY A 308 -5.35 -0.46 18.25
C GLY A 308 -5.50 0.54 19.39
N ASP A 309 -6.08 0.09 20.51
CA ASP A 309 -6.40 0.97 21.66
C ASP A 309 -5.18 1.65 22.29
N LYS A 310 -3.97 1.12 22.05
CA LYS A 310 -2.70 1.63 22.61
C LYS A 310 -2.05 2.72 21.76
N SER A 311 -2.40 2.84 20.49
CA SER A 311 -1.63 3.63 19.50
C SER A 311 -1.42 5.08 19.92
N LEU A 312 -2.46 5.73 20.45
CA LEU A 312 -2.41 7.17 20.75
C LEU A 312 -1.65 7.53 22.04
N THR A 313 -1.11 6.53 22.73
CA THR A 313 -0.41 6.66 24.03
C THR A 313 0.72 5.64 24.20
N ASP A 314 1.28 5.09 23.13
CA ASP A 314 2.37 4.09 23.21
C ASP A 314 3.77 4.70 23.12
N GLY A 315 3.85 6.01 22.87
CA GLY A 315 5.10 6.75 22.75
C GLY A 315 5.75 6.63 21.37
N LEU A 316 5.13 5.94 20.41
CA LEU A 316 5.65 5.76 19.06
C LEU A 316 5.00 6.75 18.10
N ARG A 317 5.81 7.61 17.49
CA ARG A 317 5.34 8.58 16.49
C ARG A 317 5.49 8.04 15.08
N GLY A 318 4.56 8.40 14.22
CA GLY A 318 4.47 7.95 12.85
C GLY A 318 5.54 8.56 11.95
N ASP A 319 5.96 7.77 10.97
CA ASP A 319 6.91 8.10 9.92
C ASP A 319 6.21 8.79 8.74
N TRP A 320 6.86 8.82 7.57
CA TRP A 320 6.34 9.47 6.37
C TRP A 320 5.13 8.81 5.72
N THR A 321 4.62 7.67 6.19
CA THR A 321 3.45 7.01 5.57
C THR A 321 2.49 6.48 6.62
N TYR A 322 1.19 6.51 6.33
CA TYR A 322 0.15 5.99 7.24
C TYR A 322 0.14 4.46 7.34
N SER A 323 0.83 3.76 6.44
CA SER A 323 0.94 2.29 6.43
C SER A 323 2.08 1.76 7.30
N ASP A 324 2.77 2.62 8.06
CA ASP A 324 3.86 2.24 8.95
C ASP A 324 3.41 1.55 10.26
N GLY A 325 2.10 1.38 10.44
CA GLY A 325 1.50 0.77 11.63
C GLY A 325 1.44 1.69 12.85
N ARG A 326 1.77 2.97 12.72
CA ARG A 326 1.78 3.97 13.81
C ARG A 326 0.68 5.00 13.68
N TRP A 327 0.32 5.38 12.45
CA TRP A 327 -0.79 6.30 12.21
C TRP A 327 -2.15 5.59 12.32
N GLN A 328 -3.02 6.07 13.21
CA GLN A 328 -4.38 5.57 13.37
C GLN A 328 -5.39 6.41 12.58
N GLY A 329 -6.23 5.73 11.80
CA GLY A 329 -7.16 6.35 10.85
C GLY A 329 -8.59 6.49 11.37
N PHE A 330 -9.18 7.67 11.16
CA PHE A 330 -10.54 8.03 11.55
C PHE A 330 -11.31 8.57 10.35
N ILE A 331 -12.41 7.90 10.01
CA ILE A 331 -13.37 8.38 8.99
C ILE A 331 -14.81 8.38 9.52
N SER A 332 -15.10 7.51 10.49
CA SER A 332 -16.43 7.43 11.08
C SER A 332 -16.79 8.73 11.78
N ARG A 333 -18.06 9.13 11.67
CA ARG A 333 -18.59 10.36 12.30
C ARG A 333 -17.85 11.65 11.89
N ASN A 334 -17.07 11.61 10.79
CA ASN A 334 -16.28 12.70 10.24
C ASN A 334 -15.32 13.34 11.27
N ARG A 335 -14.76 12.52 12.18
CA ARG A 335 -13.93 13.03 13.27
C ARG A 335 -13.07 12.00 13.99
N LEU A 336 -11.99 12.51 14.57
CA LEU A 336 -11.36 11.97 15.77
C LEU A 336 -12.02 12.59 17.02
N ASP A 337 -12.28 11.77 18.04
CA ASP A 337 -12.77 12.22 19.35
C ASP A 337 -12.39 11.21 20.44
N VAL A 338 -11.33 11.51 21.19
CA VAL A 338 -10.76 10.59 22.19
C VAL A 338 -10.53 11.29 23.52
N THR A 339 -10.65 10.53 24.61
CA THR A 339 -10.39 10.98 25.97
C THR A 339 -9.35 10.08 26.63
N ILE A 340 -8.25 10.66 27.10
CA ILE A 340 -7.19 9.97 27.85
C ILE A 340 -7.40 10.22 29.34
N ASP A 341 -7.37 9.15 30.14
CA ASP A 341 -7.37 9.24 31.61
C ASP A 341 -5.94 9.12 32.16
N LEU A 342 -5.39 10.22 32.68
CA LEU A 342 -4.05 10.24 33.29
C LEU A 342 -3.98 9.44 34.60
N GLY A 343 -5.13 9.03 35.15
CA GLY A 343 -5.30 8.28 36.39
C GLY A 343 -5.53 9.18 37.61
N GLU A 344 -4.85 10.32 37.66
CA GLU A 344 -4.98 11.32 38.72
C GLU A 344 -4.83 12.76 38.20
N GLU A 345 -5.19 13.72 39.05
CA GLU A 345 -5.08 15.14 38.70
C GLU A 345 -3.60 15.57 38.57
N THR A 346 -3.16 15.78 37.34
CA THR A 346 -1.76 15.98 36.96
C THR A 346 -1.50 17.42 36.49
N GLN A 347 -0.31 17.96 36.76
CA GLN A 347 0.13 19.24 36.21
C GLN A 347 0.52 19.07 34.74
N ILE A 348 -0.09 19.86 33.85
CA ILE A 348 0.09 19.75 32.39
C ILE A 348 0.61 21.08 31.85
N GLY A 349 1.70 20.99 31.08
CA GLY A 349 2.37 22.09 30.39
C GLY A 349 2.03 22.19 28.91
N SER A 350 1.85 21.04 28.24
CA SER A 350 1.40 20.99 26.85
C SER A 350 0.62 19.73 26.53
N ILE A 351 -0.25 19.83 25.53
CA ILE A 351 -0.98 18.72 24.92
C ILE A 351 -0.89 18.92 23.42
N GLY A 352 -0.42 17.94 22.67
CA GLY A 352 -0.28 18.01 21.22
C GLY A 352 -0.57 16.68 20.54
N ALA A 353 -0.92 16.76 19.26
CA ALA A 353 -1.07 15.62 18.38
C ALA A 353 -0.62 16.02 16.97
N ASP A 354 0.02 15.10 16.25
CA ASP A 354 0.37 15.29 14.85
C ASP A 354 -0.76 14.75 13.95
N PHE A 355 -0.91 15.42 12.81
CA PHE A 355 -1.82 15.01 11.75
C PHE A 355 -1.08 15.04 10.43
N MET A 356 -1.43 14.14 9.53
CA MET A 356 -0.87 14.09 8.18
C MET A 356 -1.90 14.43 7.11
N GLN A 357 -1.39 14.77 5.94
CA GLN A 357 -2.14 14.94 4.70
C GLN A 357 -1.43 14.19 3.58
N ALA A 358 -2.23 13.42 2.85
CA ALA A 358 -1.90 12.75 1.61
C ALA A 358 -3.16 12.85 0.72
N ALA A 359 -3.20 13.87 -0.14
CA ALA A 359 -4.44 14.29 -0.82
C ALA A 359 -4.93 13.31 -1.90
N GLY A 360 -4.05 12.45 -2.40
CA GLY A 360 -4.39 11.34 -3.31
C GLY A 360 -5.40 10.37 -2.67
N PRO A 361 -5.04 9.68 -1.57
CA PRO A 361 -5.94 8.79 -0.83
C PRO A 361 -6.96 9.52 0.09
N GLU A 362 -7.25 10.81 -0.17
CA GLU A 362 -8.19 11.62 0.61
C GLU A 362 -7.90 11.69 2.12
N VAL A 363 -6.62 11.70 2.49
CA VAL A 363 -6.16 11.99 3.85
C VAL A 363 -5.89 13.49 3.96
N PHE A 364 -6.58 14.18 4.85
CA PHE A 364 -6.46 15.64 4.95
C PHE A 364 -6.14 16.11 6.36
N LEU A 365 -5.45 17.26 6.45
CA LEU A 365 -5.34 17.98 7.71
C LEU A 365 -6.74 18.37 8.23
N PRO A 366 -6.97 18.32 9.55
CA PRO A 366 -8.29 18.55 10.11
C PRO A 366 -8.78 20.00 9.94
N ALA A 367 -10.06 20.15 9.60
CA ALA A 367 -10.72 21.45 9.51
C ALA A 367 -10.84 22.18 10.86
N GLU A 368 -10.81 21.42 11.95
CA GLU A 368 -10.87 21.94 13.31
C GLU A 368 -10.19 20.98 14.28
N VAL A 369 -9.36 21.51 15.17
CA VAL A 369 -8.76 20.77 16.30
C VAL A 369 -9.17 21.43 17.61
N ILE A 370 -9.67 20.64 18.57
CA ILE A 370 -10.08 21.09 19.89
C ILE A 370 -9.34 20.25 20.94
N ILE A 371 -8.70 20.95 21.88
CA ILE A 371 -8.05 20.35 23.05
C ILE A 371 -8.76 20.86 24.29
N SER A 372 -9.21 19.93 25.12
CA SER A 372 -9.92 20.22 26.36
C SER A 372 -9.46 19.32 27.50
N VAL A 373 -9.72 19.75 28.74
CA VAL A 373 -9.38 18.98 29.94
C VAL A 373 -10.54 18.90 30.91
N SER A 374 -10.54 17.88 31.76
CA SER A 374 -11.55 17.67 32.80
C SER A 374 -10.94 17.00 34.04
N ASN A 375 -11.60 17.18 35.20
CA ASN A 375 -11.32 16.40 36.41
C ASN A 375 -12.38 15.34 36.71
N ASP A 376 -13.59 15.47 36.15
CA ASP A 376 -14.72 14.56 36.39
C ASP A 376 -15.00 13.61 35.20
N GLY A 377 -14.32 13.81 34.07
CA GLY A 377 -14.50 13.05 32.83
C GLY A 377 -15.79 13.39 32.08
N GLN A 378 -16.58 14.35 32.56
CA GLN A 378 -17.90 14.71 32.02
C GLN A 378 -17.91 16.15 31.50
N LYS A 379 -17.44 17.10 32.31
CA LYS A 379 -17.40 18.52 31.98
C LYS A 379 -15.99 18.90 31.55
N PHE A 380 -15.84 19.22 30.26
CA PHE A 380 -14.56 19.58 29.67
C PHE A 380 -14.41 21.10 29.53
N LYS A 381 -13.33 21.63 30.09
CA LYS A 381 -12.87 23.01 29.85
C LYS A 381 -12.00 23.04 28.61
N ARG A 382 -12.40 23.82 27.62
CA ARG A 382 -11.63 24.01 26.38
C ARG A 382 -10.37 24.83 26.63
N LEU A 383 -9.23 24.31 26.19
CA LEU A 383 -7.93 24.98 26.26
C LEU A 383 -7.54 25.59 24.92
N LYS A 384 -7.81 24.89 23.82
CA LYS A 384 -7.48 25.31 22.46
C LYS A 384 -8.61 24.97 21.50
N ARG A 385 -8.82 25.82 20.50
CA ARG A 385 -9.64 25.57 19.30
C ARG A 385 -8.98 26.24 18.12
N GLU A 386 -8.60 25.46 17.13
CA GLU A 386 -8.09 25.96 15.86
C GLU A 386 -9.01 25.53 14.75
N LYS A 387 -9.09 26.35 13.70
CA LYS A 387 -9.85 26.06 12.49
C LYS A 387 -8.96 26.29 11.29
N HIS A 388 -9.08 25.41 10.32
CA HIS A 388 -8.31 25.41 9.10
C HIS A 388 -9.24 25.24 7.91
N LYS A 389 -8.88 25.85 6.79
CA LYS A 389 -9.51 25.52 5.50
C LYS A 389 -8.84 24.24 5.01
N VAL A 390 -9.63 23.22 4.73
CA VAL A 390 -9.12 21.98 4.12
C VAL A 390 -8.86 22.25 2.64
N SER A 391 -7.70 21.83 2.15
CA SER A 391 -7.28 21.93 0.75
C SER A 391 -6.55 20.66 0.34
N ARG A 392 -6.55 20.37 -0.97
CA ARG A 392 -5.71 19.29 -1.54
C ARG A 392 -4.25 19.69 -1.63
N GLU A 393 -3.96 20.99 -1.57
CA GLU A 393 -2.60 21.53 -1.61
C GLU A 393 -2.09 21.92 -0.22
N PRO A 394 -0.81 21.62 0.10
CA PRO A 394 0.11 20.77 -0.67
C PRO A 394 -0.37 19.31 -0.67
N GLY A 395 -0.06 18.54 -1.72
CA GLY A 395 -0.45 17.12 -1.82
C GLY A 395 -0.02 16.28 -0.61
N PHE A 396 1.10 16.63 0.02
CA PHE A 396 1.62 15.97 1.21
C PHE A 396 2.02 16.98 2.31
N ALA A 397 1.63 16.73 3.57
CA ALA A 397 2.03 17.57 4.70
C ALA A 397 1.86 16.88 6.06
N PHE A 398 2.53 17.43 7.08
CA PHE A 398 2.27 17.15 8.49
C PHE A 398 2.03 18.44 9.25
N ALA A 399 1.14 18.41 10.24
CA ALA A 399 0.88 19.51 11.13
C ALA A 399 0.75 19.06 12.58
N ASN A 400 1.56 19.67 13.45
CA ASN A 400 1.44 19.52 14.89
C ASN A 400 0.46 20.55 15.47
N HIS A 401 -0.58 20.08 16.16
CA HIS A 401 -1.54 20.95 16.84
C HIS A 401 -1.36 20.89 18.35
N THR A 402 -0.51 21.78 18.89
CA THR A 402 -0.18 21.80 20.32
C THR A 402 -0.80 22.97 21.07
N TRP A 403 -1.40 22.70 22.23
CA TRP A 403 -1.67 23.69 23.28
C TRP A 403 -0.47 23.76 24.23
N LYS A 404 -0.02 24.97 24.59
CA LYS A 404 0.99 25.22 25.63
C LYS A 404 0.42 26.14 26.70
N GLY A 405 0.70 25.86 27.98
CA GLY A 405 0.23 26.66 29.10
C GLY A 405 0.54 26.02 30.43
N LYS A 406 -0.27 26.33 31.45
CA LYS A 406 -0.24 25.65 32.75
C LYS A 406 -1.68 25.34 33.13
N THR A 407 -1.99 24.07 33.30
CA THR A 407 -3.29 23.61 33.79
C THR A 407 -3.09 22.39 34.69
N LYS A 408 -4.10 22.08 35.49
CA LYS A 408 -4.15 20.85 36.28
C LYS A 408 -5.41 20.08 35.91
N ALA A 409 -5.29 18.80 35.54
CA ALA A 409 -6.42 17.98 35.13
C ALA A 409 -6.11 16.49 35.21
N ARG A 410 -7.16 15.64 35.31
CA ARG A 410 -7.05 14.17 35.18
C ARG A 410 -7.29 13.68 33.76
N TYR A 411 -8.26 14.25 33.05
CA TYR A 411 -8.66 13.81 31.72
C TYR A 411 -8.24 14.82 30.65
N VAL A 412 -7.70 14.31 29.56
CA VAL A 412 -7.35 15.08 28.35
C VAL A 412 -8.26 14.60 27.22
N ARG A 413 -8.94 15.53 26.52
CA ARG A 413 -9.76 15.20 25.35
C ARG A 413 -9.25 15.94 24.13
N VAL A 414 -8.97 15.19 23.07
CA VAL A 414 -8.55 15.69 21.77
C VAL A 414 -9.62 15.36 20.75
N GLN A 415 -9.98 16.36 19.94
CA GLN A 415 -10.99 16.23 18.90
C GLN A 415 -10.44 16.85 17.62
N ALA A 416 -10.63 16.18 16.49
CA ALA A 416 -10.32 16.72 15.17
C ALA A 416 -11.49 16.43 14.22
N ARG A 417 -11.86 17.37 13.33
CA ARG A 417 -13.01 17.20 12.41
C ARG A 417 -12.56 17.25 10.95
N SER A 418 -13.18 16.41 10.12
CA SER A 418 -12.99 16.44 8.68
C SER A 418 -13.61 17.70 8.06
N GLY A 419 -13.16 18.08 6.87
CA GLY A 419 -13.75 19.17 6.11
C GLY A 419 -15.19 18.86 5.70
N LYS A 420 -16.05 19.89 5.63
CA LYS A 420 -17.44 19.70 5.17
C LYS A 420 -17.54 19.41 3.67
N GLU A 421 -16.64 20.00 2.88
CA GLU A 421 -16.67 19.92 1.42
C GLU A 421 -15.88 18.70 0.93
N LEU A 422 -14.62 18.57 1.36
CA LEU A 422 -13.74 17.48 0.93
C LEU A 422 -13.89 16.20 1.78
N GLY A 423 -14.43 16.28 3.00
CA GLY A 423 -14.52 15.11 3.88
C GLY A 423 -13.15 14.51 4.19
N GLY A 424 -13.03 13.20 3.95
CA GLY A 424 -11.79 12.44 4.01
C GLY A 424 -11.37 11.95 5.40
N TRP A 425 -10.28 11.19 5.38
CA TRP A 425 -9.66 10.57 6.54
C TRP A 425 -8.93 11.60 7.39
N ILE A 426 -8.95 11.37 8.71
CA ILE A 426 -8.06 12.02 9.67
C ILE A 426 -7.15 10.95 10.22
N PHE A 427 -5.84 11.17 10.13
CA PHE A 427 -4.84 10.31 10.74
C PHE A 427 -4.10 11.07 11.85
N THR A 428 -3.84 10.39 12.96
CA THR A 428 -2.98 10.85 14.04
C THR A 428 -2.20 9.66 14.59
N ASP A 429 -1.02 9.91 15.13
CA ASP A 429 -0.13 8.87 15.66
C ASP A 429 -0.17 8.83 17.20
N GLU A 430 0.24 9.91 17.86
CA GLU A 430 0.51 9.96 19.30
C GLU A 430 -0.02 11.26 19.93
N ILE A 431 -0.64 11.18 21.12
CA ILE A 431 -1.11 12.36 21.86
C ILE A 431 -0.16 12.65 23.02
N VAL A 432 0.80 13.54 22.73
CA VAL A 432 1.86 13.91 23.65
C VAL A 432 1.35 14.89 24.71
N VAL A 433 1.48 14.52 25.99
CA VAL A 433 1.11 15.34 27.15
C VAL A 433 2.32 15.59 28.04
N LEU A 434 2.88 16.80 28.02
CA LEU A 434 4.11 17.11 28.76
C LEU A 434 3.82 17.90 30.04
N PRO A 435 4.65 17.76 31.10
CA PRO A 435 4.55 18.60 32.29
C PRO A 435 4.90 20.07 31.96
N PRO A 436 4.57 21.03 32.84
CA PRO A 436 5.05 22.40 32.72
C PRO A 436 6.57 22.43 32.64
N ALA A 437 7.14 23.27 31.77
CA ALA A 437 8.58 23.48 31.74
C ALA A 437 9.07 23.87 33.14
N ALA A 438 10.12 23.20 33.62
CA ALA A 438 10.82 23.62 34.82
C ALA A 438 11.28 25.06 34.61
N GLY A 439 10.84 25.99 35.46
CA GLY A 439 11.29 27.38 35.38
C GLY A 439 12.82 27.40 35.46
N LYS A 440 13.47 28.01 34.48
CA LYS A 440 14.86 28.43 34.62
C LYS A 440 14.95 29.60 35.57
#